data_AF-A0A239HK59-F1
#
_entry.id   AF-A0A239HK59-F1
#
_cell.length_a   1.000
_cell.length_b   1.000
_cell.length_c   1.000
_cell.angle_alpha   90.00
_cell.angle_beta   90.00
_cell.angle_gamma   90.00
#
_symmetry.space_group_name_H-M   'P 1'
#
loop_
_entity.id
_entity.type
_entity.pdbx_description
1 polymer ?
#
loop_
_entity_poly.entity_id
_entity_poly.type
_entity_poly.pdbx_seq_one_letter_code
_entity_poly.pdbx_strand_id
1 'polypeptide(L)'
;MLDVHAPHTSPHTWRDFFVHIATIAVGLLIALGLEQAVEAVHRHHERIHLLDDLRQEAQVSALEIHENNQSYLVVERWYREALHAALKTTDRNGYVVFTLPAPSTPTSGDPRPPAAVWSAAKSSGLVSVLTREEIEDWERVDYFASSGQRDFEASQAALKSVEAACDHLGTDFTPGATIHTTLAGRDELTRAMSLVIGSLQSLRHDNDETISATDSVLHGTHLLDPAKQAATIRENANAE
;
A
#
# COMPACT_ATOMS: atom_id res chain seq x y z
N MET A 1 43.61 64.91 -57.31
CA MET A 1 43.94 65.12 -55.88
C MET A 1 42.85 64.42 -55.10
N LEU A 2 43.10 63.17 -54.70
CA LEU A 2 42.10 62.25 -54.16
C LEU A 2 42.47 62.06 -52.71
N ASP A 3 41.81 62.82 -51.84
CA ASP A 3 42.08 62.84 -50.40
C ASP A 3 41.41 61.62 -49.77
N VAL A 4 42.13 60.50 -49.79
CA VAL A 4 41.74 59.27 -49.09
C VAL A 4 41.79 59.57 -47.60
N HIS A 5 40.62 59.84 -47.02
CA HIS A 5 40.45 59.84 -45.58
C HIS A 5 40.63 58.41 -45.08
N ALA A 6 41.75 58.16 -44.38
CA ALA A 6 41.92 56.91 -43.64
C ALA A 6 40.78 56.80 -42.61
N PRO A 7 40.08 55.65 -42.50
CA PRO A 7 38.98 55.51 -41.56
C PRO A 7 39.48 55.71 -40.12
N HIS A 8 39.01 56.77 -39.46
CA HIS A 8 39.33 57.10 -38.06
C HIS A 8 38.53 56.24 -37.05
N THR A 9 38.42 54.95 -37.32
CA THR A 9 37.88 53.98 -36.36
C THR A 9 38.99 53.00 -36.04
N SER A 10 39.46 53.06 -34.80
CA SER A 10 40.55 52.23 -34.28
C SER A 10 40.40 50.77 -34.70
N PRO A 11 41.50 50.11 -35.07
CA PRO A 11 41.50 48.66 -35.27
C PRO A 11 41.08 48.01 -33.95
N HIS A 12 40.07 47.12 -34.01
CA HIS A 12 39.70 46.28 -32.87
C HIS A 12 40.97 45.68 -32.28
N THR A 13 41.35 46.11 -31.07
CA THR A 13 42.52 45.55 -30.41
C THR A 13 42.15 44.15 -29.92
N TRP A 14 43.11 43.22 -29.97
CA TRP A 14 42.93 41.89 -29.39
C TRP A 14 42.46 41.95 -27.93
N ARG A 15 42.87 42.98 -27.20
CA ARG A 15 42.40 43.28 -25.84
C ARG A 15 40.88 43.49 -25.79
N ASP A 16 40.33 44.35 -26.64
CA ASP A 16 38.89 44.61 -26.68
C ASP A 16 38.10 43.36 -27.08
N PHE A 17 38.64 42.55 -27.99
CA PHE A 17 38.07 41.26 -28.37
C PHE A 17 38.03 40.29 -27.17
N PHE A 18 39.13 40.13 -26.44
CA PHE A 18 39.16 39.26 -25.25
C PHE A 18 38.25 39.77 -24.13
N VAL A 19 38.14 41.09 -23.94
CA VAL A 19 37.21 41.67 -22.97
C VAL A 19 35.76 41.36 -23.37
N HIS A 20 35.41 41.51 -24.64
CA HIS A 20 34.06 41.21 -25.12
C HIS A 20 33.70 39.73 -24.95
N ILE A 21 34.60 38.82 -25.33
CA ILE A 21 34.42 37.38 -25.14
C ILE A 21 34.33 37.03 -23.65
N ALA A 22 35.17 37.60 -22.80
CA ALA A 22 35.13 37.37 -21.35
C ALA A 22 33.80 37.84 -20.76
N THR A 23 33.28 39.00 -21.16
CA THR A 23 31.97 39.49 -20.71
C THR A 23 30.83 38.56 -21.14
N ILE A 24 30.83 38.08 -22.40
CA ILE A 24 29.84 37.10 -22.88
C ILE A 24 29.95 35.80 -22.10
N ALA A 25 31.16 35.28 -21.92
CA ALA A 25 31.41 34.04 -21.19
C ALA A 25 30.93 34.14 -19.73
N VAL A 26 31.20 35.26 -19.04
CA VAL A 26 30.70 35.49 -17.68
C VAL A 26 29.18 35.53 -17.65
N GLY A 27 28.53 36.22 -18.61
CA GLY A 27 27.07 36.24 -18.71
C GLY A 27 26.48 34.84 -18.90
N LEU A 28 27.08 34.02 -19.77
CA LEU A 28 26.65 32.63 -20.00
C LEU A 28 26.88 31.72 -18.79
N LEU A 29 28.01 31.87 -18.10
CA LEU A 29 28.29 31.12 -16.87
C LEU A 29 27.32 31.46 -15.75
N ILE A 30 26.94 32.73 -15.62
CA ILE A 30 25.93 33.16 -14.64
C ILE A 30 24.56 32.59 -15.01
N ALA A 31 24.16 32.67 -16.28
CA ALA A 31 22.89 32.13 -16.75
C ALA A 31 22.79 30.61 -16.48
N LEU A 32 23.82 29.86 -16.89
CA LEU A 32 23.88 28.42 -16.65
C LEU A 32 23.93 28.09 -15.16
N GLY A 33 24.71 28.83 -14.37
CA GLY A 33 24.80 28.62 -12.94
C GLY A 33 23.47 28.84 -12.22
N LEU A 34 22.72 29.87 -12.59
CA LEU A 34 21.39 30.15 -12.04
C LEU A 34 20.37 29.08 -12.45
N GLU A 35 20.39 28.63 -13.70
CA GLU A 35 19.54 27.53 -14.18
C GLU A 35 19.77 26.26 -13.37
N GLN A 36 21.04 25.86 -13.17
CA GLN A 36 21.38 24.69 -12.37
C GLN A 36 21.04 24.86 -10.89
N ALA A 37 21.17 26.07 -10.34
CA ALA A 37 20.80 26.34 -8.94
C ALA A 37 19.28 26.25 -8.72
N VAL A 38 18.48 26.83 -9.62
CA VAL A 38 17.01 26.75 -9.56
C VAL A 38 16.55 25.30 -9.70
N GLU A 39 17.12 24.56 -10.65
CA GLU A 39 16.81 23.13 -10.85
C GLU A 39 17.17 22.28 -9.63
N ALA A 40 18.30 22.55 -8.98
CA ALA A 40 18.69 21.86 -7.75
C ALA A 40 17.72 22.15 -6.60
N VAL A 41 17.28 23.40 -6.44
CA VAL A 41 16.29 23.80 -5.43
C VAL A 41 14.93 23.19 -5.74
N HIS A 42 14.52 23.13 -7.01
CA HIS A 42 13.26 22.55 -7.42
C HIS A 42 13.19 21.05 -7.10
N ARG A 43 14.20 20.27 -7.54
CA ARG A 43 14.29 18.84 -7.24
C ARG A 43 14.35 18.54 -5.75
N HIS A 44 15.00 19.40 -4.97
CA HIS A 44 15.02 19.26 -3.51
C HIS A 44 13.63 19.40 -2.89
N HIS A 45 12.85 20.40 -3.33
CA HIS A 45 11.46 20.55 -2.87
C HIS A 45 10.57 19.39 -3.32
N GLU A 46 10.67 18.97 -4.58
CA GLU A 46 9.93 17.80 -5.10
C GLU A 46 10.20 16.55 -4.27
N ARG A 47 11.47 16.32 -3.92
CA ARG A 47 11.85 15.18 -3.07
C ARG A 47 11.23 15.27 -1.67
N ILE A 48 11.26 16.45 -1.04
CA ILE A 48 10.67 16.63 0.30
C ILE A 48 9.16 16.39 0.24
N HIS A 49 8.47 17.01 -0.72
CA HIS A 49 7.02 16.86 -0.89
C HIS A 49 6.63 15.40 -1.12
N LEU A 50 7.33 14.72 -2.04
CA LEU A 50 7.06 13.30 -2.32
C LEU A 50 7.26 12.44 -1.07
N LEU A 51 8.32 12.66 -0.28
CA LEU A 51 8.56 11.89 0.94
C LEU A 51 7.49 12.16 2.00
N ASP A 52 7.04 13.40 2.16
CA ASP A 52 5.99 13.75 3.12
C ASP A 52 4.64 13.13 2.71
N ASP A 53 4.29 13.20 1.42
CA ASP A 53 3.07 12.58 0.88
C ASP A 53 3.10 11.05 1.07
N LEU A 54 4.23 10.40 0.77
CA LEU A 54 4.40 8.95 0.95
C LEU A 54 4.29 8.56 2.43
N ARG A 55 4.91 9.32 3.34
CA ARG A 55 4.83 9.04 4.78
C ARG A 55 3.41 9.21 5.30
N GLN A 56 2.70 10.25 4.88
CA GLN A 56 1.32 10.48 5.28
C GLN A 56 0.40 9.36 4.79
N GLU A 57 0.50 8.96 3.51
CA GLU A 57 -0.27 7.85 2.96
C GLU A 57 0.02 6.55 3.72
N ALA A 58 1.30 6.28 4.01
CA ALA A 58 1.70 5.06 4.70
C ALA A 58 1.19 5.00 6.15
N GLN A 59 1.19 6.13 6.87
CA GLN A 59 0.65 6.21 8.24
C GLN A 59 -0.85 5.91 8.29
N VAL A 60 -1.62 6.55 7.41
CA VAL A 60 -3.07 6.31 7.29
C VAL A 60 -3.32 4.86 6.90
N SER A 61 -2.60 4.36 5.91
CA SER A 61 -2.76 3.00 5.41
C SER A 61 -2.47 1.96 6.49
N ALA A 62 -1.41 2.13 7.29
CA ALA A 62 -1.06 1.20 8.36
C ALA A 62 -2.14 1.13 9.45
N LEU A 63 -2.76 2.25 9.80
CA LEU A 63 -3.86 2.30 10.76
C LEU A 63 -5.09 1.54 10.25
N GLU A 64 -5.53 1.84 9.04
CA GLU A 64 -6.70 1.18 8.43
C GLU A 64 -6.47 -0.33 8.24
N ILE A 65 -5.26 -0.72 7.83
CA ILE A 65 -4.88 -2.14 7.71
C ILE A 65 -4.96 -2.82 9.08
N HIS A 66 -4.50 -2.17 10.15
CA HIS A 66 -4.56 -2.72 11.50
C HIS A 66 -6.01 -2.95 11.96
N GLU A 67 -6.88 -1.96 11.78
CA GLU A 67 -8.31 -2.05 12.14
C GLU A 67 -9.03 -3.14 11.32
N ASN A 68 -8.74 -3.23 10.03
CA ASN A 68 -9.25 -4.28 9.16
C ASN A 68 -8.77 -5.67 9.60
N ASN A 69 -7.51 -5.82 10.02
CA ASN A 69 -7.00 -7.10 10.54
C ASN A 69 -7.73 -7.57 11.80
N GLN A 70 -8.14 -6.66 12.69
CA GLN A 70 -8.97 -7.01 13.84
C GLN A 70 -10.35 -7.54 13.41
N SER A 71 -10.92 -6.95 12.38
CA SER A 71 -12.18 -7.40 11.77
C SER A 71 -12.06 -8.79 11.16
N TYR A 72 -11.00 -9.02 10.38
CA TYR A 72 -10.74 -10.31 9.76
C TYR A 72 -10.53 -11.42 10.79
N LEU A 73 -9.92 -11.14 11.95
CA LEU A 73 -9.79 -12.11 13.05
C LEU A 73 -11.14 -12.59 13.59
N VAL A 74 -12.13 -11.70 13.70
CA VAL A 74 -13.47 -12.04 14.17
C VAL A 74 -14.18 -12.93 13.15
N VAL A 75 -14.11 -12.56 11.87
CA VAL A 75 -14.71 -13.33 10.77
C VAL A 75 -14.06 -14.70 10.64
N GLU A 76 -12.72 -14.77 10.64
CA GLU A 76 -11.96 -16.03 10.58
C GLU A 76 -12.35 -16.98 11.72
N ARG A 77 -12.47 -16.45 12.95
CA ARG A 77 -12.89 -17.23 14.11
C ARG A 77 -14.27 -17.83 13.93
N TRP A 78 -15.23 -17.04 13.45
CA TRP A 78 -16.59 -17.50 13.22
C TRP A 78 -16.63 -18.63 12.17
N TYR A 79 -15.89 -18.49 11.06
CA TYR A 79 -15.77 -19.56 10.06
C TYR A 79 -15.11 -20.82 10.62
N ARG A 80 -14.07 -20.68 11.46
CA ARG A 80 -13.44 -21.83 12.13
C ARG A 80 -14.43 -22.57 13.04
N GLU A 81 -15.26 -21.84 13.79
CA GLU A 81 -16.29 -22.42 14.65
C GLU A 81 -17.38 -23.12 13.82
N ALA A 82 -17.84 -22.51 12.73
CA ALA A 82 -18.81 -23.11 11.80
C ALA A 82 -18.25 -24.38 11.15
N LEU A 83 -17.01 -24.35 10.68
CA LEU A 83 -16.30 -25.50 10.13
C LEU A 83 -16.21 -26.64 11.16
N HIS A 84 -15.87 -26.31 12.40
CA HIS A 84 -15.76 -27.28 13.48
C HIS A 84 -17.12 -27.91 13.83
N ALA A 85 -18.20 -27.13 13.83
CA ALA A 85 -19.56 -27.63 14.05
C ALA A 85 -19.99 -28.61 12.95
N ALA A 86 -19.72 -28.28 11.68
CA ALA A 86 -20.03 -29.14 10.54
C ALA A 86 -19.25 -30.47 10.62
N LEU A 87 -17.94 -30.41 10.88
CA LEU A 87 -17.06 -31.60 10.92
C LEU A 87 -17.36 -32.54 12.09
N LYS A 88 -17.81 -32.02 13.24
CA LYS A 88 -18.18 -32.84 14.42
C LYS A 88 -19.48 -33.62 14.25
N THR A 89 -20.29 -33.26 13.27
CA THR A 89 -21.62 -33.83 13.13
C THR A 89 -21.56 -35.18 12.43
N THR A 90 -22.10 -36.21 13.09
CA THR A 90 -22.22 -37.56 12.54
C THR A 90 -23.42 -37.65 11.60
N ASP A 91 -23.29 -38.47 10.56
CA ASP A 91 -24.40 -38.86 9.69
C ASP A 91 -25.55 -39.46 10.50
N ARG A 92 -26.78 -38.99 10.22
CA ARG A 92 -28.01 -39.59 10.70
C ARG A 92 -28.91 -39.84 9.49
N ASN A 93 -28.96 -41.09 9.05
CA ASN A 93 -29.80 -41.54 7.94
C ASN A 93 -29.50 -40.83 6.60
N GLY A 94 -28.22 -40.60 6.28
CA GLY A 94 -27.81 -39.95 5.02
C GLY A 94 -27.84 -38.42 5.06
N TYR A 95 -28.19 -37.83 6.20
CA TYR A 95 -28.23 -36.39 6.42
C TYR A 95 -27.34 -35.98 7.59
N VAL A 96 -26.84 -34.76 7.51
CA VAL A 96 -26.04 -34.07 8.51
C VAL A 96 -26.82 -32.83 8.94
N VAL A 97 -26.98 -32.66 10.25
CA VAL A 97 -27.66 -31.50 10.84
C VAL A 97 -26.74 -30.82 11.85
N PHE A 98 -26.36 -29.58 11.57
CA PHE A 98 -25.51 -28.79 12.46
C PHE A 98 -26.01 -27.36 12.55
N THR A 99 -25.66 -26.66 13.63
CA THR A 99 -26.05 -25.26 13.84
C THR A 99 -24.84 -24.37 13.70
N LEU A 100 -24.98 -23.29 12.93
CA LEU A 100 -23.96 -22.27 12.78
C LEU A 100 -23.79 -21.49 14.10
N PRO A 101 -22.56 -21.05 14.43
CA PRO A 101 -22.31 -20.27 15.64
C PRO A 101 -23.12 -18.97 15.62
N ALA A 102 -23.36 -18.43 16.82
CA ALA A 102 -24.05 -17.16 17.04
C ALA A 102 -23.41 -16.02 16.22
N PRO A 103 -24.14 -14.93 15.93
CA PRO A 103 -23.62 -13.84 15.11
C PRO A 103 -22.30 -13.31 15.65
N SER A 104 -21.28 -13.37 14.81
CA SER A 104 -20.18 -12.43 14.84
C SER A 104 -20.77 -11.09 14.41
N THR A 105 -20.61 -10.05 15.23
CA THR A 105 -20.87 -8.68 14.77
C THR A 105 -19.94 -8.43 13.59
N PRO A 106 -20.46 -8.25 12.36
CA PRO A 106 -19.61 -7.90 11.24
C PRO A 106 -19.10 -6.49 11.52
N THR A 107 -17.79 -6.33 11.63
CA THR A 107 -17.19 -5.03 11.39
C THR A 107 -17.20 -4.82 9.88
N SER A 108 -17.81 -3.72 9.45
CA SER A 108 -17.61 -3.19 8.11
C SER A 108 -16.12 -2.87 7.97
N GLY A 109 -15.36 -3.73 7.32
CA GLY A 109 -14.03 -3.37 6.87
C GLY A 109 -14.17 -2.38 5.73
N ASP A 110 -13.50 -1.24 5.85
CA ASP A 110 -13.42 -0.30 4.75
C ASP A 110 -12.60 -0.92 3.60
N PRO A 111 -12.86 -0.53 2.33
CA PRO A 111 -12.01 -0.91 1.22
C PRO A 111 -10.56 -0.54 1.52
N ARG A 112 -9.63 -1.41 1.14
CA ARG A 112 -8.19 -1.23 1.37
C ARG A 112 -7.75 0.19 0.97
N PRO A 113 -6.97 0.90 1.80
CA PRO A 113 -6.44 2.22 1.46
C PRO A 113 -5.69 2.16 0.13
N PRO A 114 -5.92 3.11 -0.77
CA PRO A 114 -5.22 3.15 -2.04
C PRO A 114 -3.73 3.52 -1.83
N ALA A 115 -2.82 2.81 -2.48
CA ALA A 115 -1.42 3.21 -2.65
C ALA A 115 -1.29 4.20 -3.82
N ALA A 116 -1.97 5.35 -3.70
CA ALA A 116 -2.13 6.30 -4.80
C ALA A 116 -0.86 7.13 -5.03
N VAL A 117 -0.18 7.55 -3.96
CA VAL A 117 1.00 8.44 -4.05
C VAL A 117 2.16 7.72 -4.73
N TRP A 118 2.49 6.50 -4.30
CA TRP A 118 3.60 5.73 -4.91
C TRP A 118 3.33 5.38 -6.37
N SER A 119 2.11 4.95 -6.69
CA SER A 119 1.70 4.66 -8.08
C SER A 119 1.76 5.92 -8.96
N ALA A 120 1.28 7.06 -8.45
CA ALA A 120 1.36 8.35 -9.14
C ALA A 120 2.81 8.78 -9.37
N ALA A 121 3.68 8.63 -8.36
CA ALA A 121 5.11 8.93 -8.49
C ALA A 121 5.80 8.07 -9.56
N LYS A 122 5.49 6.76 -9.61
CA LYS A 122 6.00 5.86 -10.66
C LYS A 122 5.54 6.30 -12.05
N SER A 123 4.25 6.62 -12.20
CA SER A 123 3.68 7.01 -13.50
C SER A 123 4.19 8.36 -14.02
N SER A 124 4.49 9.29 -13.12
CA SER A 124 4.96 10.65 -13.44
C SER A 124 6.48 10.75 -13.57
N GLY A 125 7.23 9.70 -13.19
CA GLY A 125 8.70 9.71 -13.18
C GLY A 125 9.32 10.41 -11.97
N LEU A 126 8.49 10.86 -11.01
CA LEU A 126 8.94 11.56 -9.80
C LEU A 126 9.79 10.66 -8.89
N VAL A 127 9.70 9.34 -9.02
CA VAL A 127 10.58 8.39 -8.30
C VAL A 127 12.08 8.69 -8.54
N SER A 128 12.43 9.32 -9.66
CA SER A 128 13.82 9.72 -9.96
C SER A 128 14.40 10.81 -9.05
N VAL A 129 13.57 11.53 -8.29
CA VAL A 129 14.05 12.52 -7.30
C VAL A 129 14.47 11.88 -5.98
N LEU A 130 14.12 10.61 -5.76
CA LEU A 130 14.49 9.84 -4.58
C LEU A 130 15.89 9.24 -4.72
N THR A 131 16.52 8.93 -3.60
CA THR A 131 17.75 8.12 -3.59
C THR A 131 17.42 6.65 -3.89
N ARG A 132 18.42 5.88 -4.31
CA ARG A 132 18.25 4.45 -4.57
C ARG A 132 17.74 3.67 -3.35
N GLU A 133 18.26 3.97 -2.17
CA GLU A 133 17.85 3.32 -0.92
C GLU A 133 16.37 3.60 -0.62
N GLU A 134 15.93 4.85 -0.77
CA GLU A 134 14.51 5.22 -0.59
C GLU A 134 13.60 4.52 -1.60
N ILE A 135 14.04 4.37 -2.85
CA ILE A 135 13.29 3.62 -3.87
C ILE A 135 13.15 2.16 -3.44
N GLU A 136 14.24 1.51 -3.02
CA GLU A 136 14.22 0.11 -2.58
C GLU A 136 13.31 -0.10 -1.36
N ASP A 137 13.29 0.86 -0.44
CA ASP A 137 12.41 0.86 0.72
C ASP A 137 10.92 1.01 0.37
N TRP A 138 10.58 1.96 -0.50
CA TRP A 138 9.19 2.15 -0.94
C TRP A 138 8.69 1.06 -1.89
N GLU A 139 9.56 0.48 -2.72
CA GLU A 139 9.24 -0.71 -3.52
C GLU A 139 8.89 -1.91 -2.62
N ARG A 140 9.56 -2.07 -1.47
CA ARG A 140 9.22 -3.12 -0.50
C ARG A 140 7.83 -2.92 0.09
N VAL A 141 7.48 -1.68 0.47
CA VAL A 141 6.13 -1.35 0.95
C VAL A 141 5.08 -1.65 -0.13
N ASP A 142 5.31 -1.20 -1.36
CA ASP A 142 4.42 -1.42 -2.51
C ASP A 142 4.25 -2.92 -2.85
N TYR A 143 5.32 -3.70 -2.76
CA TYR A 143 5.27 -5.14 -2.97
C TYR A 143 4.30 -5.83 -2.00
N PHE A 144 4.43 -5.57 -0.69
CA PHE A 144 3.55 -6.16 0.32
C PHE A 144 2.13 -5.60 0.22
N ALA A 145 1.98 -4.30 -0.04
CA ALA A 145 0.67 -3.68 -0.24
C ALA A 145 -0.08 -4.33 -1.43
N SER A 146 0.63 -4.57 -2.53
CA SER A 146 0.10 -5.27 -3.71
C SER A 146 -0.23 -6.74 -3.42
N SER A 147 0.55 -7.39 -2.55
CA SER A 147 0.27 -8.77 -2.13
C SER A 147 -0.99 -8.86 -1.29
N GLY A 148 -1.12 -8.00 -0.28
CA GLY A 148 -2.34 -7.90 0.51
C GLY A 148 -3.57 -7.53 -0.32
N GLN A 149 -3.42 -6.74 -1.40
CA GLN A 149 -4.53 -6.48 -2.32
C GLN A 149 -4.99 -7.75 -3.06
N ARG A 150 -4.05 -8.57 -3.55
CA ARG A 150 -4.39 -9.86 -4.18
C ARG A 150 -5.07 -10.80 -3.20
N ASP A 151 -4.59 -10.86 -1.96
CA ASP A 151 -5.17 -11.72 -0.94
C ASP A 151 -6.55 -11.22 -0.49
N PHE A 152 -6.78 -9.90 -0.51
CA PHE A 152 -8.10 -9.33 -0.29
C PHE A 152 -9.08 -9.79 -1.37
N GLU A 153 -8.70 -9.68 -2.64
CA GLU A 153 -9.49 -10.18 -3.75
C GLU A 153 -9.74 -11.70 -3.66
N ALA A 154 -8.73 -12.47 -3.25
CA ALA A 154 -8.86 -13.91 -3.01
C ALA A 154 -9.84 -14.22 -1.87
N SER A 155 -9.82 -13.44 -0.78
CA SER A 155 -10.77 -13.58 0.33
C SER A 155 -12.20 -13.26 -0.08
N GLN A 156 -12.40 -12.24 -0.91
CA GLN A 156 -13.72 -11.90 -1.45
C GLN A 156 -14.24 -13.00 -2.38
N ALA A 157 -13.35 -13.60 -3.19
CA ALA A 157 -13.70 -14.75 -4.01
C ALA A 157 -14.04 -15.98 -3.16
N ALA A 158 -13.32 -16.20 -2.05
CA ALA A 158 -13.60 -17.29 -1.11
C ALA A 158 -14.96 -17.09 -0.41
N LEU A 159 -15.30 -15.87 0.01
CA LEU A 159 -16.62 -15.56 0.58
C LEU A 159 -17.75 -15.89 -0.41
N LYS A 160 -17.61 -15.48 -1.67
CA LYS A 160 -18.56 -15.83 -2.74
C LYS A 160 -18.68 -17.33 -2.97
N SER A 161 -17.63 -18.11 -2.69
CA SER A 161 -17.70 -19.58 -2.81
C SER A 161 -18.61 -20.22 -1.75
N VAL A 162 -18.72 -19.61 -0.56
CA VAL A 162 -19.66 -20.04 0.47
C VAL A 162 -21.09 -19.71 0.04
N GLU A 163 -21.31 -18.48 -0.47
CA GLU A 163 -22.62 -18.09 -1.02
C GLU A 163 -23.06 -19.05 -2.13
N ALA A 164 -22.18 -19.33 -3.10
CA ALA A 164 -22.47 -20.26 -4.19
C ALA A 164 -22.78 -21.69 -3.71
N ALA A 165 -22.06 -22.19 -2.70
CA ALA A 165 -22.36 -23.48 -2.10
C ALA A 165 -23.73 -23.49 -1.40
N CYS A 166 -24.10 -22.39 -0.75
CA CYS A 166 -25.38 -22.26 -0.07
C CYS A 166 -26.55 -22.18 -1.06
N ASP A 167 -26.37 -21.43 -2.16
CA ASP A 167 -27.32 -21.37 -3.28
C ASP A 167 -27.53 -22.75 -3.91
N HIS A 168 -26.45 -23.49 -4.15
CA HIS A 168 -26.51 -24.84 -4.70
C HIS A 168 -27.26 -25.82 -3.79
N LEU A 169 -27.10 -25.68 -2.47
CA LEU A 169 -27.76 -26.53 -1.47
C LEU A 169 -29.16 -26.06 -1.09
N GLY A 170 -29.57 -24.85 -1.50
CA GLY A 170 -30.82 -24.23 -1.08
C GLY A 170 -30.89 -23.96 0.43
N THR A 171 -29.74 -23.67 1.04
CA THR A 171 -29.61 -23.43 2.49
C THR A 171 -29.24 -21.99 2.76
N ASP A 172 -29.74 -21.42 3.86
CA ASP A 172 -29.33 -20.09 4.31
C ASP A 172 -28.13 -20.18 5.27
N PHE A 173 -27.09 -19.38 5.02
CA PHE A 173 -25.85 -19.38 5.80
C PHE A 173 -25.82 -18.21 6.79
N THR A 174 -26.91 -18.03 7.51
CA THR A 174 -27.04 -16.99 8.51
C THR A 174 -26.56 -17.48 9.88
N PRO A 175 -25.94 -16.60 10.70
CA PRO A 175 -25.53 -16.99 12.04
C PRO A 175 -26.69 -17.55 12.88
N GLY A 176 -26.44 -18.66 13.59
CA GLY A 176 -27.46 -19.37 14.35
C GLY A 176 -28.41 -20.26 13.53
N ALA A 177 -28.32 -20.28 12.20
CA ALA A 177 -29.15 -21.16 11.39
C ALA A 177 -28.78 -22.63 11.59
N THR A 178 -29.78 -23.51 11.59
CA THR A 178 -29.58 -24.95 11.55
C THR A 178 -29.55 -25.41 10.10
N ILE A 179 -28.40 -25.90 9.67
CA ILE A 179 -28.18 -26.44 8.33
C ILE A 179 -28.56 -27.92 8.35
N HIS A 180 -29.46 -28.29 7.44
CA HIS A 180 -29.81 -29.67 7.16
C HIS A 180 -29.39 -29.98 5.74
N THR A 181 -28.40 -30.87 5.57
CA THR A 181 -27.83 -31.16 4.25
C THR A 181 -27.38 -32.62 4.16
N THR A 182 -27.03 -33.07 2.96
CA THR A 182 -26.44 -34.39 2.73
C THR A 182 -24.96 -34.40 3.14
N LEU A 183 -24.35 -35.59 3.22
CA LEU A 183 -22.90 -35.70 3.44
C LEU A 183 -22.08 -34.93 2.38
N ALA A 184 -22.50 -35.02 1.11
CA ALA A 184 -21.85 -34.29 0.02
C ALA A 184 -21.99 -32.77 0.18
N GLY A 185 -23.16 -32.29 0.59
CA GLY A 185 -23.36 -30.86 0.84
C GLY A 185 -22.59 -30.33 2.04
N ARG A 186 -22.43 -31.14 3.11
CA ARG A 186 -21.50 -30.82 4.20
C ARG A 186 -20.06 -30.70 3.68
N ASP A 187 -19.61 -31.64 2.86
CA ASP A 187 -18.25 -31.65 2.33
C ASP A 187 -17.99 -30.44 1.38
N GLU A 188 -19.02 -29.99 0.66
CA GLU A 188 -18.97 -28.76 -0.14
C GLU A 188 -18.86 -27.51 0.73
N LEU A 189 -19.72 -27.36 1.73
CA LEU A 189 -19.68 -26.23 2.68
C LEU A 189 -18.36 -26.18 3.46
N THR A 190 -17.88 -27.32 3.96
CA THR A 190 -16.61 -27.38 4.71
C THR A 190 -15.42 -26.99 3.85
N ARG A 191 -15.43 -27.35 2.56
CA ARG A 191 -14.42 -26.91 1.59
C ARG A 191 -14.46 -25.39 1.38
N ALA A 192 -15.64 -24.83 1.14
CA ALA A 192 -15.81 -23.38 0.95
C ALA A 192 -15.39 -22.58 2.20
N MET A 193 -15.82 -23.01 3.41
CA MET A 193 -15.38 -22.39 4.67
C MET A 193 -13.86 -22.48 4.88
N SER A 194 -13.24 -23.61 4.52
CA SER A 194 -11.79 -23.78 4.63
C SER A 194 -11.03 -22.83 3.70
N LEU A 195 -11.56 -22.56 2.50
CA LEU A 195 -11.00 -21.56 1.58
C LEU A 195 -11.06 -20.15 2.19
N VAL A 196 -12.19 -19.78 2.81
CA VAL A 196 -12.32 -18.48 3.50
C VAL A 196 -11.29 -18.36 4.61
N ILE A 197 -11.19 -19.35 5.49
CA ILE A 197 -10.22 -19.35 6.61
C ILE A 197 -8.79 -19.18 6.10
N GLY A 198 -8.40 -19.94 5.08
CA GLY A 198 -7.06 -19.85 4.49
C GLY A 198 -6.80 -18.48 3.87
N SER A 199 -7.74 -17.95 3.09
CA SER A 199 -7.59 -16.64 2.44
C SER A 199 -7.51 -15.48 3.43
N LEU A 200 -8.27 -15.51 4.53
CA LEU A 200 -8.20 -14.48 5.58
C LEU A 200 -6.89 -14.54 6.36
N GLN A 201 -6.30 -15.74 6.55
CA GLN A 201 -4.98 -15.88 7.17
C GLN A 201 -3.88 -15.30 6.29
N SER A 202 -3.88 -15.61 5.00
CA SER A 202 -2.93 -15.06 4.04
C SER A 202 -3.04 -13.54 3.96
N LEU A 203 -4.26 -13.01 3.81
CA LEU A 203 -4.51 -11.57 3.82
C LEU A 203 -3.97 -10.88 5.08
N ARG A 204 -4.26 -11.45 6.26
CA ARG A 204 -3.77 -10.88 7.52
C ARG A 204 -2.24 -10.89 7.60
N HIS A 205 -1.61 -11.98 7.16
CA HIS A 205 -0.16 -12.09 7.13
C HIS A 205 0.47 -11.02 6.22
N ASP A 206 -0.02 -10.88 5.00
CA ASP A 206 0.48 -9.86 4.04
C ASP A 206 0.20 -8.43 4.53
N ASN A 207 -0.89 -8.22 5.25
CA ASN A 207 -1.20 -6.96 5.92
C ASN A 207 -0.20 -6.65 7.04
N ASP A 208 0.15 -7.64 7.87
CA ASP A 208 1.14 -7.48 8.94
C ASP A 208 2.55 -7.18 8.33
N GLU A 209 2.90 -7.83 7.22
CA GLU A 209 4.14 -7.52 6.47
C GLU A 209 4.12 -6.10 5.89
N THR A 210 2.97 -5.64 5.38
CA THR A 210 2.81 -4.27 4.88
C THR A 210 3.01 -3.25 6.01
N ILE A 211 2.44 -3.50 7.19
CA ILE A 211 2.63 -2.65 8.38
C ILE A 211 4.10 -2.65 8.80
N SER A 212 4.75 -3.82 8.83
CA SER A 212 6.17 -3.93 9.19
C SER A 212 7.09 -3.20 8.22
N ALA A 213 6.83 -3.34 6.91
CA ALA A 213 7.56 -2.62 5.88
C ALA A 213 7.37 -1.11 6.02
N THR A 214 6.13 -0.66 6.26
CA THR A 214 5.79 0.75 6.50
C THR A 214 6.52 1.30 7.71
N ASP A 215 6.48 0.59 8.84
CA ASP A 215 7.16 0.98 10.06
C ASP A 215 8.67 1.14 9.87
N SER A 216 9.28 0.23 9.10
CA SER A 216 10.70 0.29 8.76
C SER A 216 11.06 1.57 8.00
N VAL A 217 10.19 2.03 7.11
CA VAL A 217 10.41 3.27 6.32
C VAL A 217 10.12 4.53 7.13
N LEU A 218 9.13 4.48 8.03
CA LEU A 218 8.78 5.62 8.89
C LEU A 218 9.79 5.87 10.01
N HIS A 219 10.30 4.82 10.64
CA HIS A 219 11.10 4.90 11.87
C HIS A 219 12.56 4.44 11.70
N GLY A 220 12.92 3.92 10.53
CA GLY A 220 14.21 3.26 10.29
C GLY A 220 14.26 1.87 10.92
N THR A 221 15.15 1.01 10.43
CA THR A 221 15.30 -0.41 10.79
C THR A 221 15.66 -0.71 12.26
N HIS A 222 15.67 0.30 13.15
CA HIS A 222 16.18 0.21 14.52
C HIS A 222 15.11 0.11 15.62
N LEU A 223 13.82 0.03 15.31
CA LEU A 223 12.73 -0.05 16.30
C LEU A 223 11.86 -1.30 16.15
N LEU A 224 12.47 -2.47 15.93
CA LEU A 224 11.80 -3.77 16.07
C LEU A 224 11.61 -4.15 17.56
N ASP A 225 10.97 -3.30 18.35
CA ASP A 225 10.43 -3.70 19.65
C ASP A 225 8.89 -3.66 19.59
N PRO A 226 8.23 -4.81 19.41
CA PRO A 226 6.76 -4.88 19.38
C PRO A 226 6.10 -4.33 20.65
N ALA A 227 6.83 -4.24 21.77
CA ALA A 227 6.33 -3.61 23.00
C ALA A 227 6.28 -2.07 22.91
N LYS A 228 7.16 -1.44 22.12
CA LYS A 228 7.14 0.01 21.89
C LYS A 228 6.07 0.42 20.88
N GLN A 229 5.84 -0.40 19.86
CA GLN A 229 4.79 -0.16 18.86
C GLN A 229 3.38 -0.20 19.49
N ALA A 230 3.14 -1.16 20.39
CA ALA A 230 1.89 -1.22 21.17
C ALA A 230 1.72 -0.04 22.15
N ALA A 231 2.82 0.57 22.61
CA ALA A 231 2.78 1.73 23.48
C ALA A 231 2.43 3.01 22.71
N THR A 232 3.05 3.25 21.55
CA THR A 232 2.80 4.44 20.72
C THR A 232 1.37 4.45 20.15
N ILE A 233 0.86 3.30 19.71
CA ILE A 233 -0.54 3.18 19.24
C ILE A 233 -1.52 3.47 20.38
N ARG A 234 -1.21 3.00 21.59
CA ARG A 234 -2.06 3.21 22.78
C ARG A 234 -1.99 4.63 23.32
N GLU A 235 -0.90 5.36 23.10
CA GLU A 235 -0.75 6.76 23.48
C GLU A 235 -1.53 7.68 22.53
N ASN A 236 -1.51 7.39 21.23
CA ASN A 236 -2.29 8.13 20.23
C ASN A 236 -3.79 7.88 20.35
N ALA A 237 -4.21 6.66 20.70
CA ALA A 237 -5.63 6.33 20.90
C ALA A 237 -6.25 6.92 22.19
N ASN A 238 -5.44 7.49 23.10
CA ASN A 238 -5.93 8.16 24.31
C ASN A 238 -5.83 9.69 24.23
N ALA A 239 -5.38 10.23 23.09
CA ALA A 239 -5.24 11.65 22.84
C ALA A 239 -6.43 12.26 22.06
N GLU A 240 -7.41 11.44 21.68
CA GLU A 240 -8.74 11.83 21.18
C GLU A 240 -9.83 11.51 22.23
#